data_AF-A0A965C9Q7-F1
#
_entry.id   AF-A0A965C9Q7-F1
#
_cell.length_a   1.000
_cell.length_b   1.000
_cell.length_c   1.000
_cell.angle_alpha   90.00
_cell.angle_beta   90.00
_cell.angle_gamma   90.00
#
_symmetry.space_group_name_H-M   'P 1'
#
loop_
_entity.id
_entity.type
_entity.pdbx_description
1 polymer ?
#
loop_
_entity_poly.entity_id
_entity_poly.type
_entity_poly.pdbx_seq_one_letter_code
_entity_poly.pdbx_strand_id
1 'polypeptide(L)'
;MAVPTINAIINFSTGPSTAQAMQLDIGVLGTNVLADAVAVIVDVSDRVQYVQTQIGRNALVDEFQTGQLTLRIVDQNGDFNPTNLAGPYYGLLTPMKKVQITANYNSVTYPLFSGFITSYVNTQPKDATEVAYTTIQAVDAMRLAQNAQISTVTGASAGDLSGTRINEILDQIAWPATMRQIDAGQTTLQADPGTARTSLSAMQTVANTEYGAIYVGFDGSFIFKDRLTATASIGGTPTVFADDGSGIPYANAAWKLDDTLIFNSAQISRTGGSVQSASNQASIDKYFIHSYNLQDLLMQTDAVALDYARAYVASRAETTIRCDAIELDLYSPNYNAGIIAALNLDFFDPITVITTQPGGSKLEKTLQIFGVANIITPNSFRVVFTTLEPVIDGFIIGNVDYGVLDQNVLSY
;
A
#
# COMPACT_ATOMS: atom_id res chain seq x y z
N MET A 1 -23.15 -21.06 3.77
CA MET A 1 -22.41 -20.36 2.69
C MET A 1 -20.93 -20.47 2.99
N ALA A 2 -20.10 -20.53 1.96
CA ALA A 2 -18.66 -20.44 2.17
C ALA A 2 -18.31 -18.99 2.54
N VAL A 3 -17.69 -18.80 3.70
CA VAL A 3 -16.89 -17.61 4.01
C VAL A 3 -15.46 -17.89 3.56
N PRO A 4 -14.65 -16.86 3.24
CA PRO A 4 -13.25 -17.08 2.90
C PRO A 4 -12.51 -17.79 4.03
N THR A 5 -11.68 -18.76 3.70
CA THR A 5 -10.84 -19.45 4.69
C THR A 5 -9.44 -18.86 4.67
N ILE A 6 -8.95 -18.41 5.81
CA ILE A 6 -7.62 -17.81 5.93
C ILE A 6 -6.55 -18.90 6.03
N ASN A 7 -5.44 -18.68 5.33
CA ASN A 7 -4.21 -19.41 5.57
C ASN A 7 -3.11 -18.49 6.09
N ALA A 8 -2.42 -18.92 7.13
CA ALA A 8 -1.30 -18.23 7.75
C ALA A 8 -0.07 -19.13 7.73
N ILE A 9 0.96 -18.73 6.97
CA ILE A 9 2.18 -19.52 6.76
C ILE A 9 3.37 -18.74 7.31
N ILE A 10 4.20 -19.41 8.11
CA ILE A 10 5.46 -18.87 8.65
C ILE A 10 6.62 -19.68 8.08
N ASN A 11 7.65 -18.98 7.61
CA ASN A 11 8.84 -19.60 7.04
C ASN A 11 10.07 -19.28 7.91
N PHE A 12 10.60 -20.31 8.56
CA PHE A 12 11.77 -20.24 9.45
C PHE A 12 13.11 -20.49 8.75
N SER A 13 13.09 -20.86 7.47
CA SER A 13 14.18 -21.51 6.73
C SER A 13 15.46 -20.70 6.56
N THR A 14 15.36 -19.37 6.49
CA THR A 14 16.50 -18.43 6.45
C THR A 14 16.03 -17.07 6.96
N GLY A 15 16.96 -16.15 7.29
CA GLY A 15 16.63 -14.76 7.65
C GLY A 15 15.98 -13.97 6.49
N PRO A 16 16.12 -12.63 6.44
CA PRO A 16 15.43 -11.80 5.44
C PRO A 16 15.90 -11.98 3.99
N SER A 17 16.61 -13.06 3.67
CA SER A 17 16.99 -13.41 2.30
C SER A 17 15.76 -13.37 1.40
N THR A 18 15.82 -12.51 0.40
CA THR A 18 14.73 -12.28 -0.55
C THR A 18 14.58 -13.44 -1.53
N ALA A 19 15.66 -14.20 -1.77
CA ALA A 19 15.62 -15.40 -2.59
C ALA A 19 14.89 -16.56 -1.89
N GLN A 20 13.93 -17.16 -2.57
CA GLN A 20 13.26 -18.38 -2.11
C GLN A 20 14.18 -19.58 -2.38
N ALA A 21 14.34 -20.44 -1.36
CA ALA A 21 15.10 -21.67 -1.48
C ALA A 21 14.54 -22.55 -2.62
N MET A 22 15.44 -23.15 -3.42
CA MET A 22 15.06 -24.10 -4.45
C MET A 22 14.47 -25.34 -3.80
N GLN A 23 13.22 -25.62 -4.11
CA GLN A 23 12.55 -26.87 -3.78
C GLN A 23 12.42 -27.69 -5.05
N LEU A 24 12.75 -28.99 -4.97
CA LEU A 24 12.52 -29.91 -6.08
C LEU A 24 11.03 -29.91 -6.46
N ASP A 25 10.74 -30.02 -7.76
CA ASP A 25 9.40 -30.01 -8.38
C ASP A 25 8.62 -28.68 -8.42
N ILE A 26 9.09 -27.63 -7.73
CA ILE A 26 8.44 -26.30 -7.74
C ILE A 26 9.42 -25.13 -7.92
N GLY A 27 10.72 -25.33 -7.70
CA GLY A 27 11.76 -24.31 -7.87
C GLY A 27 12.26 -24.19 -9.31
N VAL A 28 12.61 -22.98 -9.73
CA VAL A 28 13.20 -22.64 -11.03
C VAL A 28 14.71 -22.45 -10.88
N LEU A 29 15.49 -23.23 -11.66
CA LEU A 29 16.94 -23.08 -11.75
C LEU A 29 17.33 -21.70 -12.29
N GLY A 30 18.26 -21.03 -11.60
CA GLY A 30 18.70 -19.67 -11.92
C GLY A 30 17.89 -18.56 -11.24
N THR A 31 16.74 -18.89 -10.62
CA THR A 31 15.89 -17.94 -9.89
C THR A 31 15.84 -18.27 -8.41
N ASN A 32 15.66 -19.55 -8.07
CA ASN A 32 15.69 -20.01 -6.69
C ASN A 32 17.13 -20.32 -6.24
N VAL A 33 17.46 -19.99 -4.99
CA VAL A 33 18.79 -20.24 -4.42
C VAL A 33 18.84 -21.65 -3.86
N LEU A 34 19.88 -22.42 -4.18
CA LEU A 34 20.15 -23.70 -3.53
C LEU A 34 20.43 -23.42 -2.04
N ALA A 35 19.49 -23.78 -1.17
CA ALA A 35 19.64 -23.57 0.26
C ALA A 35 20.53 -24.65 0.86
N ASP A 36 21.32 -24.26 1.85
CA ASP A 36 22.20 -25.11 2.65
C ASP A 36 21.46 -25.87 3.78
N ALA A 37 20.17 -25.56 3.97
CA ALA A 37 19.28 -26.22 4.92
C ALA A 37 17.86 -26.44 4.35
N VAL A 38 17.18 -27.48 4.85
CA VAL A 38 15.79 -27.78 4.49
C VAL A 38 14.88 -26.64 4.96
N ALA A 39 13.98 -26.20 4.09
CA ALA A 39 13.05 -25.16 4.42
C ALA A 39 12.06 -25.62 5.51
N VAL A 40 12.02 -24.92 6.65
CA VAL A 40 11.05 -25.13 7.72
C VAL A 40 9.91 -24.13 7.51
N ILE A 41 8.89 -24.59 6.78
CA ILE A 41 7.66 -23.83 6.52
C ILE A 41 6.55 -24.46 7.35
N VAL A 42 5.84 -23.63 8.10
CA VAL A 42 4.81 -24.05 9.05
C VAL A 42 3.51 -23.34 8.70
N ASP A 43 2.47 -24.14 8.54
CA ASP A 43 1.10 -23.68 8.47
C ASP A 43 0.54 -23.56 9.90
N VAL A 44 0.06 -22.38 10.27
CA VAL A 44 -0.55 -22.09 11.58
C VAL A 44 -2.03 -21.73 11.47
N SER A 45 -2.64 -21.99 10.31
CA SER A 45 -4.01 -21.56 9.97
C SER A 45 -5.07 -22.09 10.96
N ASP A 46 -4.88 -23.31 11.46
CA ASP A 46 -5.76 -23.96 12.44
C ASP A 46 -5.68 -23.34 13.84
N ARG A 47 -4.67 -22.52 14.11
CA ARG A 47 -4.42 -21.86 15.41
C ARG A 47 -4.77 -20.38 15.41
N VAL A 48 -5.16 -19.79 14.28
CA VAL A 48 -5.40 -18.35 14.16
C VAL A 48 -6.64 -17.92 14.96
N GLN A 49 -6.47 -16.93 15.84
CA GLN A 49 -7.56 -16.28 16.58
C GLN A 49 -7.81 -14.84 16.16
N TYR A 50 -6.80 -14.18 15.60
CA TYR A 50 -6.92 -12.79 15.19
C TYR A 50 -5.92 -12.50 14.08
N VAL A 51 -6.39 -11.79 13.04
CA VAL A 51 -5.52 -11.17 12.03
C VAL A 51 -5.96 -9.74 11.88
N GLN A 52 -4.99 -8.83 11.92
CA GLN A 52 -5.16 -7.46 11.48
C GLN A 52 -4.06 -7.08 10.52
N THR A 53 -4.43 -6.64 9.33
CA THR A 53 -3.49 -6.04 8.37
C THR A 53 -3.85 -4.57 8.16
N GLN A 54 -2.85 -3.73 7.93
CA GLN A 54 -3.06 -2.35 7.53
C GLN A 54 -1.96 -1.94 6.56
N ILE A 55 -2.34 -1.68 5.32
CA ILE A 55 -1.44 -1.27 4.23
C ILE A 55 -2.12 -0.12 3.51
N GLY A 56 -1.40 0.97 3.23
CA GLY A 56 -1.96 2.07 2.47
C GLY A 56 -1.19 3.38 2.54
N ARG A 57 -1.78 4.38 1.91
CA ARG A 57 -1.29 5.75 1.79
C ARG A 57 -1.84 6.64 2.90
N ASN A 58 -0.98 7.48 3.45
CA ASN A 58 -1.40 8.55 4.33
C ASN A 58 -1.61 9.83 3.50
N ALA A 59 -2.85 10.30 3.42
CA ALA A 59 -3.23 11.45 2.60
C ALA A 59 -2.58 12.77 3.01
N LEU A 60 -2.22 12.95 4.29
CA LEU A 60 -1.65 14.21 4.79
C LEU A 60 -0.17 14.39 4.44
N VAL A 61 0.57 13.28 4.36
CA VAL A 61 1.99 13.28 3.97
C VAL A 61 2.18 12.80 2.53
N ASP A 62 1.09 12.45 1.85
CA ASP A 62 1.03 11.97 0.46
C ASP A 62 1.86 10.71 0.14
N GLU A 63 2.22 9.91 1.15
CA GLU A 63 3.12 8.76 1.02
C GLU A 63 2.49 7.44 1.49
N PHE A 64 2.82 6.35 0.79
CA PHE A 64 2.53 4.99 1.25
C PHE A 64 3.38 4.63 2.47
N GLN A 65 2.70 4.08 3.48
CA GLN A 65 3.31 3.70 4.74
C GLN A 65 3.72 2.23 4.72
N THR A 66 4.71 1.88 5.55
CA THR A 66 5.08 0.47 5.77
C THR A 66 3.86 -0.31 6.27
N GLY A 67 3.46 -1.33 5.51
CA GLY A 67 2.37 -2.23 5.85
C GLY A 67 2.66 -3.02 7.12
N GLN A 68 1.62 -3.28 7.91
CA GLN A 68 1.72 -3.96 9.20
C GLN A 68 0.77 -5.15 9.29
N LEU A 69 1.20 -6.17 10.04
CA LEU A 69 0.42 -7.35 10.40
C LEU A 69 0.50 -7.59 11.92
N THR A 70 -0.65 -7.75 12.55
CA THR A 70 -0.81 -8.40 13.86
C THR A 70 -1.51 -9.75 13.67
N LEU A 71 -0.83 -10.84 13.99
CA LEU A 71 -1.35 -12.20 13.95
C LEU A 71 -1.37 -12.77 15.38
N ARG A 72 -2.52 -13.23 15.87
CA ARG A 72 -2.62 -13.95 17.15
C ARG A 72 -2.91 -15.42 16.89
N ILE A 73 -2.08 -16.29 17.45
CA ILE A 73 -2.23 -17.75 17.37
C ILE A 73 -2.38 -18.37 18.76
N VAL A 74 -3.17 -19.42 18.86
CA VAL A 74 -3.23 -20.29 20.04
C VAL A 74 -1.88 -20.99 20.23
N ASP A 75 -1.37 -20.97 21.46
CA ASP A 75 -0.05 -21.53 21.80
C ASP A 75 -0.07 -22.25 23.16
N GLN A 76 -0.97 -23.23 23.31
CA GLN A 76 -1.16 -23.98 24.56
C GLN A 76 0.08 -24.78 25.00
N ASN A 77 0.84 -25.30 24.03
CA ASN A 77 2.04 -26.09 24.30
C ASN A 77 3.29 -25.22 24.44
N GLY A 78 3.19 -23.90 24.21
CA GLY A 78 4.33 -23.00 24.15
C GLY A 78 5.28 -23.33 23.00
N ASP A 79 4.75 -23.78 21.85
CA ASP A 79 5.52 -24.08 20.65
C ASP A 79 6.21 -22.81 20.12
N PHE A 80 5.57 -21.64 20.30
CA PHE A 80 6.09 -20.33 19.89
C PHE A 80 6.76 -19.57 21.04
N ASN A 81 7.12 -20.25 22.13
CA ASN A 81 7.94 -19.68 23.20
C ASN A 81 9.43 -19.88 22.88
N PRO A 82 10.23 -18.81 22.65
CA PRO A 82 11.65 -18.91 22.34
C PRO A 82 12.51 -19.60 23.41
N THR A 83 12.00 -19.74 24.64
CA THR A 83 12.70 -20.37 25.77
C THR A 83 12.27 -21.82 26.02
N ASN A 84 11.24 -22.32 25.32
CA ASN A 84 10.76 -23.69 25.48
C ASN A 84 11.68 -24.67 24.74
N LEU A 85 12.62 -25.30 25.47
CA LEU A 85 13.56 -26.29 24.92
C LEU A 85 12.90 -27.52 24.28
N ALA A 86 11.67 -27.84 24.67
CA ALA A 86 10.91 -28.97 24.11
C ALA A 86 10.03 -28.57 22.92
N GLY A 87 9.92 -27.27 22.62
CA GLY A 87 9.10 -26.76 21.53
C GLY A 87 9.70 -27.07 20.16
N PRO A 88 8.89 -27.38 19.15
CA PRO A 88 9.36 -27.72 17.80
C PRO A 88 10.08 -26.56 17.10
N TYR A 89 9.84 -25.32 17.52
CA TYR A 89 10.43 -24.11 16.95
C TYR A 89 11.53 -23.50 17.82
N TYR A 90 11.98 -24.22 18.86
CA TYR A 90 13.10 -23.77 19.70
C TYR A 90 14.33 -23.44 18.85
N GLY A 91 14.93 -22.28 19.09
CA GLY A 91 16.08 -21.77 18.30
C GLY A 91 15.72 -21.19 16.92
N LEU A 92 14.48 -21.35 16.44
CA LEU A 92 14.03 -20.82 15.13
C LEU A 92 13.25 -19.50 15.24
N LEU A 93 12.71 -19.19 16.42
CA LEU A 93 11.88 -18.02 16.72
C LEU A 93 12.71 -16.74 16.86
N THR A 94 13.36 -16.33 15.77
CA THR A 94 14.08 -15.05 15.68
C THR A 94 13.28 -14.02 14.90
N PRO A 95 13.54 -12.71 15.04
CA PRO A 95 13.03 -11.71 14.10
C PRO A 95 13.48 -11.97 12.66
N MET A 96 12.84 -11.27 11.72
CA MET A 96 13.08 -11.28 10.28
C MET A 96 12.76 -12.60 9.56
N LYS A 97 11.97 -13.48 10.20
CA LYS A 97 11.35 -14.63 9.52
C LYS A 97 10.19 -14.16 8.67
N LYS A 98 9.89 -14.88 7.58
CA LYS A 98 8.81 -14.48 6.66
C LYS A 98 7.46 -14.98 7.17
N VAL A 99 6.42 -14.19 6.98
CA VAL A 99 5.02 -14.55 7.24
C VAL A 99 4.16 -14.12 6.06
N GLN A 100 3.20 -14.96 5.71
CA GLN A 100 2.24 -14.71 4.64
C GLN A 100 0.83 -15.04 5.11
N ILE A 101 -0.12 -14.15 4.83
CA ILE A 101 -1.54 -14.33 5.05
C ILE A 101 -2.24 -14.34 3.70
N THR A 102 -3.05 -15.38 3.46
CA THR A 102 -3.89 -15.50 2.27
C THR A 102 -5.33 -15.82 2.66
N ALA A 103 -6.27 -15.56 1.76
CA ALA A 103 -7.65 -16.02 1.86
C ALA A 103 -8.00 -16.90 0.66
N ASN A 104 -8.62 -18.05 0.92
CA ASN A 104 -9.16 -18.91 -0.13
C ASN A 104 -10.67 -18.69 -0.24
N TYR A 105 -11.14 -18.40 -1.45
CA TYR A 105 -12.55 -18.26 -1.76
C TYR A 105 -12.84 -18.71 -3.19
N ASN A 106 -13.88 -19.52 -3.39
CA ASN A 106 -14.26 -20.06 -4.70
C ASN A 106 -13.09 -20.68 -5.50
N SER A 107 -12.19 -21.39 -4.81
CA SER A 107 -10.97 -22.01 -5.38
C SER A 107 -9.90 -21.02 -5.89
N VAL A 108 -10.01 -19.74 -5.53
CA VAL A 108 -8.99 -18.72 -5.77
C VAL A 108 -8.31 -18.37 -4.44
N THR A 109 -6.99 -18.25 -4.47
CA THR A 109 -6.18 -17.79 -3.34
C THR A 109 -5.81 -16.33 -3.53
N TYR A 110 -6.22 -15.49 -2.58
CA TYR A 110 -5.98 -14.05 -2.59
C TYR A 110 -4.90 -13.71 -1.55
N PRO A 111 -3.82 -12.99 -1.92
CA PRO A 111 -2.85 -12.51 -0.95
C PRO A 111 -3.46 -11.36 -0.13
N LEU A 112 -3.31 -11.41 1.20
CA LEU A 112 -3.74 -10.32 2.09
C LEU A 112 -2.55 -9.56 2.68
N PHE A 113 -1.44 -10.26 2.94
CA PHE A 113 -0.22 -9.68 3.49
C PHE A 113 0.96 -10.62 3.29
N SER A 114 2.12 -10.06 2.96
CA SER A 114 3.40 -10.78 2.94
C SER A 114 4.49 -9.89 3.54
N GLY A 115 5.26 -10.41 4.49
CA GLY A 115 6.25 -9.59 5.19
C GLY A 115 7.16 -10.36 6.13
N PHE A 116 7.77 -9.63 7.05
CA PHE A 116 8.82 -10.08 7.96
C PHE A 116 8.42 -9.85 9.41
N ILE A 117 8.52 -10.90 10.22
CA ILE A 117 8.19 -10.89 11.65
C ILE A 117 9.18 -10.01 12.41
N THR A 118 8.67 -9.05 13.16
CA THR A 118 9.46 -8.13 14.00
C THR A 118 9.53 -8.62 15.45
N SER A 119 8.46 -9.26 15.95
CA SER A 119 8.42 -9.76 17.33
C SER A 119 7.43 -10.89 17.53
N TYR A 120 7.72 -11.75 18.51
CA TYR A 120 6.79 -12.70 19.12
C TYR A 120 6.53 -12.25 20.56
N VAL A 121 5.26 -12.13 20.93
CA VAL A 121 4.84 -11.77 22.29
C VAL A 121 4.01 -12.92 22.83
N ASN A 122 4.60 -13.72 23.71
CA ASN A 122 3.88 -14.81 24.39
C ASN A 122 3.06 -14.24 25.55
N THR A 123 1.78 -14.60 25.60
CA THR A 123 0.89 -14.21 26.70
C THR A 123 0.32 -15.47 27.36
N GLN A 124 0.53 -15.57 28.67
CA GLN A 124 -0.09 -16.57 29.53
C GLN A 124 -1.15 -15.89 30.40
N PRO A 125 -2.44 -16.12 30.11
CA PRO A 125 -3.51 -15.66 30.98
C PRO A 125 -3.39 -16.23 32.40
N LYS A 126 -3.77 -15.43 33.40
CA LYS A 126 -3.81 -15.88 34.80
C LYS A 126 -5.01 -16.78 35.08
N ASP A 127 -6.09 -16.60 34.32
CA ASP A 127 -7.34 -17.33 34.48
C ASP A 127 -7.32 -18.62 33.67
N ALA A 128 -7.60 -19.74 34.34
CA ALA A 128 -7.51 -21.09 33.75
C ALA A 128 -8.53 -21.36 32.62
N THR A 129 -9.47 -20.44 32.38
CA THR A 129 -10.45 -20.50 31.29
C THR A 129 -9.95 -19.86 29.99
N GLU A 130 -8.84 -19.12 30.04
CA GLU A 130 -8.25 -18.47 28.89
C GLU A 130 -7.08 -19.28 28.32
N VAL A 131 -6.98 -19.28 27.01
CA VAL A 131 -5.99 -20.06 26.28
C VAL A 131 -4.72 -19.24 26.11
N ALA A 132 -3.56 -19.82 26.43
CA ALA A 132 -2.26 -19.20 26.12
C ALA A 132 -2.13 -18.94 24.62
N TYR A 133 -1.62 -17.77 24.26
CA TYR A 133 -1.49 -17.33 22.87
C TYR A 133 -0.19 -16.60 22.63
N THR A 134 0.20 -16.54 21.36
CA THR A 134 1.35 -15.77 20.91
C THR A 134 0.89 -14.75 19.87
N THR A 135 1.23 -13.48 20.10
CA THR A 135 1.03 -12.40 19.14
C THR A 135 2.30 -12.19 18.34
N ILE A 136 2.19 -12.34 17.03
CA ILE A 136 3.24 -12.15 16.05
C ILE A 136 3.00 -10.81 15.38
N GLN A 137 3.97 -9.92 15.48
CA GLN A 137 3.98 -8.65 14.75
C GLN A 137 4.87 -8.78 13.53
N ALA A 138 4.44 -8.25 12.40
CA ALA A 138 5.22 -8.24 11.17
C ALA A 138 4.99 -6.96 10.37
N VAL A 139 5.94 -6.68 9.48
CA VAL A 139 5.93 -5.53 8.58
C VAL A 139 6.32 -5.96 7.18
N ASP A 140 5.88 -5.23 6.17
CA ASP A 140 6.18 -5.56 4.78
C ASP A 140 7.66 -5.29 4.39
N ALA A 141 7.95 -5.42 3.10
CA ALA A 141 9.27 -5.22 2.52
C ALA A 141 9.83 -3.79 2.65
N MET A 142 9.00 -2.76 2.87
CA MET A 142 9.48 -1.38 3.07
C MET A 142 10.41 -1.29 4.27
N ARG A 143 10.20 -2.10 5.31
CA ARG A 143 11.09 -2.12 6.48
C ARG A 143 12.53 -2.47 6.11
N LEU A 144 12.74 -3.38 5.16
CA LEU A 144 14.08 -3.79 4.75
C LEU A 144 14.76 -2.66 3.98
N ALA A 145 14.02 -2.00 3.08
CA ALA A 145 14.50 -0.82 2.36
C ALA A 145 14.77 0.37 3.30
N GLN A 146 13.99 0.52 4.38
CA GLN A 146 14.22 1.55 5.38
C GLN A 146 15.48 1.28 6.21
N ASN A 147 15.80 0.01 6.48
CA ASN A 147 17.00 -0.35 7.24
C ASN A 147 18.26 -0.33 6.37
N ALA A 148 18.14 -0.53 5.07
CA ALA A 148 19.26 -0.55 4.14
C ALA A 148 19.75 0.88 3.84
N GLN A 149 20.97 1.20 4.28
CA GLN A 149 21.63 2.47 3.98
C GLN A 149 22.38 2.38 2.65
N ILE A 150 22.26 3.42 1.84
CA ILE A 150 23.02 3.62 0.61
C ILE A 150 23.64 5.02 0.64
N SER A 151 24.80 5.17 0.01
CA SER A 151 25.43 6.48 -0.20
C SER A 151 25.52 6.85 -1.67
N THR A 152 25.36 5.87 -2.57
CA THR A 152 25.43 6.01 -4.02
C THR A 152 24.51 4.97 -4.63
N VAL A 153 24.01 5.26 -5.83
CA VAL A 153 23.29 4.28 -6.65
C VAL A 153 24.15 4.03 -7.90
N THR A 154 24.57 2.79 -8.12
CA THR A 154 25.36 2.43 -9.31
C THR A 154 24.44 2.43 -10.54
N GLY A 155 24.90 3.02 -11.64
CA GLY A 155 24.10 3.17 -12.88
C GLY A 155 23.36 4.50 -12.97
N ALA A 156 22.98 5.05 -11.82
CA ALA A 156 22.15 6.24 -11.68
C ALA A 156 22.74 7.52 -12.30
N SER A 157 22.40 7.74 -13.57
CA SER A 157 22.91 8.79 -14.43
C SER A 157 21.90 9.92 -14.65
N ALA A 158 22.37 11.08 -15.08
CA ALA A 158 21.45 12.14 -15.50
C ALA A 158 20.77 11.72 -16.81
N GLY A 159 19.44 11.69 -16.82
CA GLY A 159 18.63 11.26 -17.96
C GLY A 159 17.79 10.03 -17.67
N ASP A 160 18.07 9.31 -16.58
CA ASP A 160 17.28 8.13 -16.21
C ASP A 160 15.81 8.51 -16.01
N LEU A 161 14.91 7.66 -16.51
CA LEU A 161 13.51 7.73 -16.08
C LEU A 161 13.39 7.25 -14.63
N SER A 162 12.37 7.73 -13.94
CA SER A 162 12.12 7.40 -12.53
C SER A 162 12.02 5.90 -12.26
N GLY A 163 11.42 5.12 -13.15
CA GLY A 163 11.36 3.66 -13.05
C GLY A 163 12.73 2.97 -13.19
N THR A 164 13.59 3.47 -14.08
CA THR A 164 14.98 3.01 -14.18
C THR A 164 15.70 3.24 -12.86
N ARG A 165 15.59 4.45 -12.28
CA ARG A 165 16.24 4.78 -11.02
C ARG A 165 15.76 3.92 -9.85
N ILE A 166 14.46 3.61 -9.77
CA ILE A 166 13.93 2.72 -8.72
C ILE A 166 14.53 1.32 -8.85
N ASN A 167 14.64 0.78 -10.06
CA ASN A 167 15.29 -0.52 -10.28
C ASN A 167 16.75 -0.50 -9.82
N GLU A 168 17.51 0.54 -10.16
CA GLU A 168 18.91 0.66 -9.75
C GLU A 168 19.06 0.77 -8.22
N ILE A 169 18.15 1.48 -7.54
CA ILE A 169 18.12 1.54 -6.06
C ILE A 169 17.83 0.16 -5.47
N LEU A 170 16.86 -0.57 -6.04
CA LEU A 170 16.54 -1.92 -5.60
C LEU A 170 17.69 -2.92 -5.87
N ASP A 171 18.49 -2.71 -6.92
CA ASP A 171 19.70 -3.48 -7.18
C ASP A 171 20.78 -3.26 -6.11
N GLN A 172 20.91 -2.04 -5.56
CA GLN A 172 21.88 -1.76 -4.48
C GLN A 172 21.64 -2.62 -3.22
N ILE A 173 20.39 -3.01 -2.98
CA ILE A 173 20.00 -3.85 -1.84
C ILE A 173 19.75 -5.31 -2.25
N ALA A 174 20.16 -5.68 -3.47
CA ALA A 174 19.96 -7.01 -4.05
C ALA A 174 18.49 -7.50 -3.97
N TRP A 175 17.53 -6.60 -4.16
CA TRP A 175 16.12 -7.00 -4.22
C TRP A 175 15.88 -7.85 -5.47
N PRO A 176 15.11 -8.95 -5.46
CA PRO A 176 14.96 -9.80 -6.64
C PRO A 176 14.13 -9.09 -7.73
N ALA A 177 14.57 -9.17 -8.99
CA ALA A 177 13.82 -8.59 -10.11
C ALA A 177 12.40 -9.18 -10.26
N THR A 178 12.21 -10.44 -9.88
CA THR A 178 10.90 -11.12 -9.88
C THR A 178 9.93 -10.60 -8.81
N MET A 179 10.41 -9.78 -7.87
CA MET A 179 9.60 -9.15 -6.81
C MET A 179 9.50 -7.63 -7.01
N ARG A 180 9.52 -7.20 -8.28
CA ARG A 180 9.40 -5.80 -8.68
C ARG A 180 8.38 -5.68 -9.81
N GLN A 181 7.50 -4.70 -9.73
CA GLN A 181 6.59 -4.28 -10.78
C GLN A 181 6.74 -2.77 -10.95
N ILE A 182 7.67 -2.35 -11.79
CA ILE A 182 8.11 -0.96 -11.87
C ILE A 182 7.76 -0.40 -13.25
N ASP A 183 6.81 0.53 -13.28
CA ASP A 183 6.53 1.31 -14.48
C ASP A 183 7.78 2.07 -14.94
N ALA A 184 7.90 2.37 -16.23
CA ALA A 184 9.10 3.01 -16.78
C ALA A 184 9.35 4.41 -16.20
N GLY A 185 8.28 5.16 -15.89
CA GLY A 185 8.37 6.54 -15.44
C GLY A 185 8.35 7.54 -16.59
N GLN A 186 7.92 8.77 -16.29
CA GLN A 186 7.77 9.85 -17.27
C GLN A 186 8.74 11.01 -17.03
N THR A 187 9.24 11.16 -15.80
CA THR A 187 10.18 12.23 -15.43
C THR A 187 11.61 11.75 -15.59
N THR A 188 12.42 12.54 -16.30
CA THR A 188 13.87 12.33 -16.34
C THR A 188 14.52 12.92 -15.10
N LEU A 189 15.43 12.16 -14.51
CA LEU A 189 16.08 12.50 -13.26
C LEU A 189 17.50 13.03 -13.49
N GLN A 190 17.99 13.77 -12.51
CA GLN A 190 19.39 14.10 -12.35
C GLN A 190 20.19 12.86 -11.92
N ALA A 191 21.51 12.94 -12.06
CA ALA A 191 22.40 11.92 -11.51
C ALA A 191 22.17 11.77 -10.00
N ASP A 192 22.51 10.60 -9.46
CA ASP A 192 22.41 10.36 -8.03
C ASP A 192 23.13 11.44 -7.21
N PRO A 193 22.52 11.99 -6.14
CA PRO A 193 23.18 13.02 -5.32
C PRO A 193 24.44 12.54 -4.60
N GLY A 194 24.63 11.22 -4.45
CA GLY A 194 25.77 10.66 -3.72
C GLY A 194 25.74 10.93 -2.20
N THR A 195 24.55 11.11 -1.62
CA THR A 195 24.36 11.39 -0.19
C THR A 195 23.86 10.16 0.56
N ALA A 196 24.27 10.02 1.83
CA ALA A 196 23.81 8.93 2.69
C ALA A 196 22.30 9.05 2.98
N ARG A 197 21.57 7.97 2.71
CA ARG A 197 20.11 7.86 2.93
C ARG A 197 19.69 6.39 2.94
N THR A 198 18.46 6.14 3.38
CA THR A 198 17.89 4.79 3.27
C THR A 198 17.51 4.51 1.82
N SER A 199 17.52 3.25 1.37
CA SER A 199 17.05 2.93 0.02
C SER A 199 15.56 3.23 -0.15
N LEU A 200 14.76 3.09 0.93
CA LEU A 200 13.36 3.54 0.92
C LEU A 200 13.24 5.04 0.68
N SER A 201 13.98 5.86 1.41
CA SER A 201 13.98 7.32 1.25
C SER A 201 14.40 7.72 -0.16
N ALA A 202 15.41 7.05 -0.73
CA ALA A 202 15.79 7.28 -2.13
C ALA A 202 14.65 6.96 -3.10
N MET A 203 13.95 5.83 -2.93
CA MET A 203 12.79 5.48 -3.77
C MET A 203 11.62 6.44 -3.58
N GLN A 204 11.34 6.88 -2.35
CA GLN A 204 10.30 7.87 -2.06
C GLN A 204 10.63 9.22 -2.72
N THR A 205 11.88 9.69 -2.66
CA THR A 205 12.29 10.91 -3.38
C THR A 205 12.08 10.77 -4.89
N VAL A 206 12.38 9.60 -5.47
CA VAL A 206 12.13 9.34 -6.89
C VAL A 206 10.62 9.35 -7.21
N ALA A 207 9.80 8.68 -6.40
CA ALA A 207 8.35 8.66 -6.58
C ALA A 207 7.72 10.05 -6.43
N ASN A 208 8.14 10.81 -5.42
CA ASN A 208 7.72 12.20 -5.22
C ASN A 208 8.19 13.10 -6.37
N THR A 209 9.38 12.86 -6.94
CA THR A 209 9.85 13.56 -8.13
C THR A 209 9.00 13.25 -9.36
N GLU A 210 8.55 12.01 -9.51
CA GLU A 210 7.68 11.57 -10.60
C GLU A 210 6.25 12.12 -10.48
N TYR A 211 5.81 12.43 -9.26
CA TYR A 211 4.40 12.50 -8.89
C TYR A 211 3.70 11.13 -9.05
N GLY A 212 4.44 10.05 -8.81
CA GLY A 212 3.98 8.67 -8.88
C GLY A 212 3.72 8.07 -7.50
N ALA A 213 3.64 6.75 -7.44
CA ALA A 213 3.47 6.01 -6.19
C ALA A 213 4.40 4.80 -6.11
N ILE A 214 5.03 4.61 -4.96
CA ILE A 214 5.84 3.42 -4.64
C ILE A 214 5.27 2.76 -3.40
N TYR A 215 4.97 1.47 -3.49
CA TYR A 215 4.41 0.69 -2.38
C TYR A 215 4.83 -0.78 -2.45
N VAL A 216 4.45 -1.56 -1.44
CA VAL A 216 4.61 -3.01 -1.44
C VAL A 216 3.23 -3.64 -1.60
N GLY A 217 3.07 -4.51 -2.61
CA GLY A 217 1.82 -5.24 -2.84
C GLY A 217 1.56 -6.31 -1.80
N PHE A 218 0.34 -6.88 -1.78
CA PHE A 218 -0.04 -7.92 -0.82
C PHE A 218 0.79 -9.21 -0.95
N ASP A 219 1.39 -9.43 -2.12
CA ASP A 219 2.31 -10.53 -2.42
C ASP A 219 3.77 -10.26 -1.97
N GLY A 220 4.05 -9.05 -1.48
CA GLY A 220 5.38 -8.62 -1.03
C GLY A 220 6.28 -8.04 -2.11
N SER A 221 5.78 -7.83 -3.33
CA SER A 221 6.53 -7.18 -4.42
C SER A 221 6.58 -5.65 -4.26
N PHE A 222 7.68 -5.01 -4.66
CA PHE A 222 7.73 -3.55 -4.79
C PHE A 222 7.02 -3.13 -6.08
N ILE A 223 6.07 -2.21 -5.96
CA ILE A 223 5.27 -1.72 -7.08
C ILE A 223 5.49 -0.21 -7.21
N PHE A 224 5.90 0.23 -8.40
CA PHE A 224 5.97 1.64 -8.77
C PHE A 224 4.97 1.91 -9.88
N LYS A 225 4.07 2.85 -9.62
CA LYS A 225 3.15 3.41 -10.61
C LYS A 225 3.65 4.78 -11.02
N ASP A 226 3.91 4.96 -12.31
CA ASP A 226 4.23 6.27 -12.84
C ASP A 226 3.00 7.19 -12.84
N ARG A 227 3.21 8.48 -13.11
CA ARG A 227 2.12 9.45 -13.05
C ARG A 227 1.00 9.17 -14.05
N LEU A 228 1.30 8.64 -15.23
CA LEU A 228 0.28 8.37 -16.25
C LEU A 228 -0.60 7.20 -15.83
N THR A 229 0.01 6.12 -15.34
CA THR A 229 -0.73 4.96 -14.84
C THR A 229 -1.59 5.36 -13.63
N ALA A 230 -1.03 6.14 -12.68
CA ALA A 230 -1.76 6.65 -11.53
C ALA A 230 -2.97 7.51 -11.96
N THR A 231 -2.77 8.43 -12.92
CA THR A 231 -3.86 9.29 -13.44
C THR A 231 -4.93 8.48 -14.17
N ALA A 232 -4.55 7.54 -15.03
CA ALA A 232 -5.48 6.83 -15.90
C ALA A 232 -6.39 5.86 -15.13
N SER A 233 -5.95 5.37 -13.98
CA SER A 233 -6.64 4.33 -13.21
C SER A 233 -8.03 4.75 -12.70
N ILE A 234 -8.27 6.02 -12.38
CA ILE A 234 -9.62 6.53 -12.04
C ILE A 234 -10.60 6.44 -13.22
N GLY A 235 -10.10 6.42 -14.45
CA GLY A 235 -10.90 6.27 -15.66
C GLY A 235 -11.36 4.85 -15.96
N GLY A 236 -10.95 3.86 -15.17
CA GLY A 236 -11.42 2.47 -15.26
C GLY A 236 -12.90 2.34 -14.89
N THR A 237 -13.51 1.19 -15.20
CA THR A 237 -14.90 0.93 -14.78
C THR A 237 -14.96 0.73 -13.26
N PRO A 238 -15.66 1.62 -12.52
CA PRO A 238 -15.67 1.53 -11.06
C PRO A 238 -16.48 0.35 -10.55
N THR A 239 -16.03 -0.25 -9.45
CA THR A 239 -16.89 -1.15 -8.67
C THR A 239 -17.88 -0.32 -7.85
N VAL A 240 -19.18 -0.57 -8.02
CA VAL A 240 -20.23 0.24 -7.38
C VAL A 240 -20.64 -0.39 -6.04
N PHE A 241 -20.52 0.39 -4.97
CA PHE A 241 -21.00 0.08 -3.63
C PHE A 241 -22.18 0.99 -3.28
N ALA A 242 -23.32 0.42 -2.91
CA ALA A 242 -24.55 1.19 -2.69
C ALA A 242 -25.45 0.60 -1.60
N ASP A 243 -26.18 1.46 -0.88
CA ASP A 243 -27.18 1.05 0.13
C ASP A 243 -28.62 0.93 -0.40
N ASP A 244 -28.87 1.36 -1.63
CA ASP A 244 -30.20 1.39 -2.26
C ASP A 244 -30.49 0.17 -3.15
N GLY A 245 -29.57 -0.79 -3.19
CA GLY A 245 -29.66 -2.01 -4.02
C GLY A 245 -29.17 -1.85 -5.46
N SER A 246 -28.66 -0.68 -5.86
CA SER A 246 -28.05 -0.47 -7.20
C SER A 246 -26.65 -1.06 -7.36
N GLY A 247 -26.00 -1.48 -6.28
CA GLY A 247 -24.62 -1.98 -6.25
C GLY A 247 -24.37 -3.00 -5.15
N ILE A 248 -23.10 -3.27 -4.87
CA ILE A 248 -22.69 -4.17 -3.78
C ILE A 248 -23.00 -3.47 -2.45
N PRO A 249 -23.76 -4.10 -1.53
CA PRO A 249 -24.04 -3.49 -0.23
C PRO A 249 -22.74 -3.35 0.58
N TYR A 250 -22.65 -2.36 1.48
CA TYR A 250 -21.51 -2.19 2.38
C TYR A 250 -22.01 -2.09 3.83
N ALA A 251 -21.14 -2.36 4.80
CA ALA A 251 -21.46 -2.29 6.22
C ALA A 251 -21.38 -0.86 6.77
N ASN A 252 -20.41 -0.07 6.28
CA ASN A 252 -20.26 1.33 6.66
C ASN A 252 -19.63 2.16 5.52
N ALA A 253 -19.94 3.45 5.46
CA ALA A 253 -19.32 4.42 4.57
C ALA A 253 -19.02 5.71 5.36
N ALA A 254 -17.76 6.15 5.34
CA ALA A 254 -17.27 7.29 6.11
C ALA A 254 -17.27 8.56 5.25
N TRP A 255 -18.43 9.21 5.13
CA TRP A 255 -18.56 10.48 4.43
C TRP A 255 -18.01 11.65 5.23
N LYS A 256 -17.26 12.51 4.55
CA LYS A 256 -16.60 13.67 5.15
C LYS A 256 -16.62 14.84 4.18
N LEU A 257 -16.82 16.03 4.74
CA LEU A 257 -16.58 17.32 4.10
C LEU A 257 -15.79 18.16 5.09
N ASP A 258 -14.54 18.45 4.77
CA ASP A 258 -13.65 19.26 5.60
C ASP A 258 -12.57 19.95 4.76
N ASP A 259 -11.68 20.66 5.43
CA ASP A 259 -10.53 21.39 4.88
C ASP A 259 -9.22 20.60 4.86
N THR A 260 -9.19 19.36 5.39
CA THR A 260 -7.93 18.64 5.67
C THR A 260 -7.09 18.32 4.44
N LEU A 261 -7.70 18.26 3.26
CA LEU A 261 -7.02 17.98 1.99
C LEU A 261 -6.95 19.22 1.07
N ILE A 262 -7.24 20.41 1.59
CA ILE A 262 -7.07 21.66 0.86
C ILE A 262 -5.59 22.04 0.88
N PHE A 263 -5.02 22.28 -0.30
CA PHE A 263 -3.70 22.85 -0.49
C PHE A 263 -3.74 23.89 -1.61
N ASN A 264 -3.70 25.16 -1.21
CA ASN A 264 -3.87 26.31 -2.09
C ASN A 264 -2.58 27.12 -2.30
N SER A 265 -1.47 26.65 -1.74
CA SER A 265 -0.12 27.12 -2.06
C SER A 265 0.86 25.94 -2.04
N ALA A 266 1.76 25.88 -3.02
CA ALA A 266 2.81 24.87 -3.09
C ALA A 266 4.17 25.50 -3.37
N GLN A 267 5.22 25.00 -2.72
CA GLN A 267 6.62 25.33 -3.00
C GLN A 267 7.41 24.06 -3.28
N ILE A 268 8.01 23.97 -4.46
CA ILE A 268 8.73 22.79 -4.95
C ILE A 268 10.12 23.20 -5.39
N SER A 269 11.15 22.46 -4.98
CA SER A 269 12.51 22.64 -5.51
C SER A 269 13.16 21.31 -5.87
N ARG A 270 14.00 21.35 -6.90
CA ARG A 270 14.94 20.28 -7.20
C ARG A 270 16.27 20.53 -6.49
N THR A 271 17.06 19.47 -6.31
CA THR A 271 18.41 19.55 -5.76
C THR A 271 19.26 20.53 -6.57
N GLY A 272 19.82 21.55 -5.92
CA GLY A 272 20.64 22.59 -6.57
C GLY A 272 19.89 23.50 -7.55
N GLY A 273 18.55 23.54 -7.50
CA GLY A 273 17.70 24.47 -8.24
C GLY A 273 17.16 25.61 -7.38
N SER A 274 16.32 26.46 -7.98
CA SER A 274 15.58 27.50 -7.24
C SER A 274 14.20 27.00 -6.83
N VAL A 275 13.70 27.48 -5.69
CA VAL A 275 12.32 27.21 -5.25
C VAL A 275 11.33 27.77 -6.28
N GLN A 276 10.40 26.92 -6.71
CA GLN A 276 9.27 27.26 -7.57
C GLN A 276 7.99 27.26 -6.75
N SER A 277 7.12 28.23 -6.99
CA SER A 277 5.91 28.40 -6.18
C SER A 277 4.66 28.54 -7.05
N ALA A 278 3.55 28.00 -6.57
CA ALA A 278 2.21 28.21 -7.11
C ALA A 278 1.23 28.52 -5.98
N SER A 279 0.18 29.29 -6.26
CA SER A 279 -0.85 29.65 -5.29
C SER A 279 -2.18 29.98 -5.97
N ASN A 280 -3.29 29.72 -5.29
CA ASN A 280 -4.64 30.11 -5.71
C ASN A 280 -5.20 31.16 -4.74
N GLN A 281 -5.22 32.43 -5.16
CA GLN A 281 -5.65 33.54 -4.30
C GLN A 281 -7.12 33.44 -3.88
N ALA A 282 -8.02 33.04 -4.79
CA ALA A 282 -9.44 32.92 -4.46
C ALA A 282 -9.69 31.84 -3.39
N SER A 283 -8.99 30.71 -3.48
CA SER A 283 -9.01 29.67 -2.44
C SER A 283 -8.39 30.15 -1.13
N ILE A 284 -7.28 30.91 -1.17
CA ILE A 284 -6.66 31.50 0.03
C ILE A 284 -7.61 32.47 0.71
N ASP A 285 -8.33 33.30 -0.03
CA ASP A 285 -9.31 34.24 0.52
C ASP A 285 -10.49 33.50 1.18
N LYS A 286 -10.84 32.30 0.67
CA LYS A 286 -11.95 31.46 1.15
C LYS A 286 -11.58 30.58 2.34
N TYR A 287 -10.40 29.97 2.31
CA TYR A 287 -9.98 28.91 3.24
C TYR A 287 -8.76 29.26 4.09
N PHE A 288 -8.16 30.45 3.93
CA PHE A 288 -6.84 30.79 4.44
C PHE A 288 -5.72 29.92 3.82
N ILE A 289 -4.47 30.30 4.08
CA ILE A 289 -3.32 29.65 3.46
C ILE A 289 -3.17 28.20 3.94
N HIS A 290 -3.14 27.28 2.99
CA HIS A 290 -2.83 25.87 3.17
C HIS A 290 -1.64 25.52 2.27
N SER A 291 -0.47 25.36 2.89
CA SER A 291 0.81 25.25 2.18
C SER A 291 1.32 23.81 2.10
N TYR A 292 1.83 23.44 0.94
CA TYR A 292 2.57 22.20 0.69
C TYR A 292 4.01 22.52 0.26
N ASN A 293 5.00 21.84 0.85
CA ASN A 293 6.40 22.10 0.55
C ASN A 293 7.15 20.78 0.32
N LEU A 294 7.81 20.65 -0.83
CA LEU A 294 8.78 19.59 -1.12
C LEU A 294 10.06 20.20 -1.68
N GLN A 295 11.20 19.73 -1.22
CA GLN A 295 12.51 20.24 -1.65
C GLN A 295 13.44 19.09 -2.01
N ASP A 296 14.54 19.44 -2.67
CA ASP A 296 15.61 18.51 -3.04
C ASP A 296 15.15 17.33 -3.92
N LEU A 297 14.13 17.56 -4.74
CA LEU A 297 13.68 16.57 -5.72
C LEU A 297 14.69 16.37 -6.85
N LEU A 298 14.52 15.30 -7.63
CA LEU A 298 15.52 14.83 -8.58
C LEU A 298 15.24 15.19 -10.05
N MET A 299 14.17 15.94 -10.33
CA MET A 299 13.84 16.40 -11.69
C MET A 299 14.94 17.30 -12.27
N GLN A 300 15.15 17.26 -13.58
CA GLN A 300 16.30 17.95 -14.19
C GLN A 300 16.21 19.46 -14.23
N THR A 301 15.00 20.03 -14.32
CA THR A 301 14.82 21.47 -14.57
C THR A 301 13.86 22.10 -13.57
N ASP A 302 14.06 23.39 -13.31
CA ASP A 302 13.17 24.19 -12.46
C ASP A 302 11.78 24.33 -13.11
N ALA A 303 11.67 24.24 -14.45
CA ALA A 303 10.38 24.26 -15.14
C ALA A 303 9.49 23.08 -14.72
N VAL A 304 10.06 21.88 -14.60
CA VAL A 304 9.33 20.70 -14.12
C VAL A 304 8.86 20.89 -12.66
N ALA A 305 9.68 21.48 -11.81
CA ALA A 305 9.29 21.79 -10.43
C ALA A 305 8.11 22.79 -10.36
N LEU A 306 8.09 23.78 -11.26
CA LEU A 306 7.01 24.75 -11.35
C LEU A 306 5.70 24.09 -11.82
N ASP A 307 5.77 23.20 -12.81
CA ASP A 307 4.60 22.50 -13.31
C ASP A 307 4.03 21.53 -12.25
N TYR A 308 4.89 20.86 -11.46
CA TYR A 308 4.47 20.11 -10.28
C TYR A 308 3.68 21.01 -9.31
N ALA A 309 4.25 22.16 -8.92
CA ALA A 309 3.61 23.07 -7.97
C ALA A 309 2.22 23.53 -8.45
N ARG A 310 2.10 23.83 -9.75
CA ARG A 310 0.83 24.22 -10.38
C ARG A 310 -0.19 23.08 -10.37
N ALA A 311 0.22 21.88 -10.77
CA ALA A 311 -0.66 20.71 -10.78
C ALA A 311 -1.16 20.38 -9.36
N TYR A 312 -0.27 20.44 -8.37
CA TYR A 312 -0.61 20.19 -6.97
C TYR A 312 -1.69 21.16 -6.46
N VAL A 313 -1.47 22.48 -6.64
CA VAL A 313 -2.46 23.50 -6.24
C VAL A 313 -3.76 23.35 -7.02
N ALA A 314 -3.72 23.08 -8.33
CA ALA A 314 -4.91 22.96 -9.15
C ALA A 314 -5.84 21.82 -8.67
N SER A 315 -5.28 20.67 -8.31
CA SER A 315 -6.02 19.50 -7.81
C SER A 315 -6.58 19.64 -6.38
N ARG A 316 -6.05 20.55 -5.57
CA ARG A 316 -6.34 20.62 -4.11
C ARG A 316 -6.73 22.01 -3.62
N ALA A 317 -6.94 22.98 -4.51
CA ALA A 317 -7.35 24.32 -4.11
C ALA A 317 -8.79 24.38 -3.57
N GLU A 318 -9.63 23.39 -3.86
CA GLU A 318 -11.01 23.31 -3.38
C GLU A 318 -11.26 21.95 -2.70
N THR A 319 -12.38 21.84 -1.99
CA THR A 319 -12.80 20.59 -1.34
C THR A 319 -14.24 20.26 -1.72
N THR A 320 -14.55 18.97 -1.77
CA THR A 320 -15.91 18.47 -1.96
C THR A 320 -16.21 17.37 -0.96
N ILE A 321 -17.47 16.94 -0.88
CA ILE A 321 -17.80 15.77 -0.07
C ILE A 321 -17.12 14.53 -0.66
N ARG A 322 -16.54 13.73 0.22
CA ARG A 322 -15.81 12.52 -0.14
C ARG A 322 -16.12 11.41 0.85
N CYS A 323 -15.95 10.17 0.41
CA CYS A 323 -15.98 9.00 1.28
C CYS A 323 -14.54 8.66 1.61
N ASP A 324 -14.11 8.78 2.86
CA ASP A 324 -12.71 8.50 3.26
C ASP A 324 -12.48 6.99 3.45
N ALA A 325 -13.55 6.23 3.71
CA ALA A 325 -13.47 4.78 3.82
C ALA A 325 -14.81 4.07 3.62
N ILE A 326 -14.77 2.84 3.11
CA ILE A 326 -15.89 1.90 3.14
C ILE A 326 -15.50 0.62 3.87
N GLU A 327 -16.45 0.05 4.61
CA GLU A 327 -16.27 -1.23 5.30
C GLU A 327 -17.19 -2.29 4.69
N LEU A 328 -16.63 -3.46 4.38
CA LEU A 328 -17.34 -4.63 3.89
C LEU A 328 -17.34 -5.73 4.96
N ASP A 329 -18.51 -6.36 5.16
CA ASP A 329 -18.65 -7.52 6.04
C ASP A 329 -18.82 -8.80 5.26
N LEU A 330 -17.76 -9.60 5.22
CA LEU A 330 -17.70 -10.82 4.42
C LEU A 330 -18.50 -11.97 5.06
N TYR A 331 -18.98 -11.79 6.30
CA TYR A 331 -19.93 -12.72 6.94
C TYR A 331 -21.39 -12.38 6.63
N SER A 332 -21.66 -11.31 5.87
CA SER A 332 -23.01 -10.94 5.45
C SER A 332 -23.69 -12.08 4.67
N PRO A 333 -24.98 -12.37 4.92
CA PRO A 333 -25.74 -13.34 4.14
C PRO A 333 -25.78 -12.98 2.64
N ASN A 334 -25.62 -13.98 1.78
CA ASN A 334 -25.69 -13.88 0.31
C ASN A 334 -24.74 -12.85 -0.33
N TYR A 335 -23.52 -12.73 0.19
CA TYR A 335 -22.61 -11.63 -0.11
C TYR A 335 -21.45 -11.98 -1.07
N ASN A 336 -21.65 -12.90 -2.02
CA ASN A 336 -20.58 -13.39 -2.91
C ASN A 336 -19.88 -12.27 -3.71
N ALA A 337 -20.65 -11.31 -4.26
CA ALA A 337 -20.06 -10.19 -5.02
C ALA A 337 -19.19 -9.29 -4.12
N GLY A 338 -19.64 -9.02 -2.90
CA GLY A 338 -18.87 -8.23 -1.93
C GLY A 338 -17.63 -8.96 -1.41
N ILE A 339 -17.69 -10.28 -1.23
CA ILE A 339 -16.50 -11.09 -0.90
C ILE A 339 -15.46 -11.03 -2.04
N ILE A 340 -15.89 -11.20 -3.29
CA ILE A 340 -14.97 -11.13 -4.44
C ILE A 340 -14.37 -9.72 -4.55
N ALA A 341 -15.18 -8.67 -4.43
CA ALA A 341 -14.69 -7.30 -4.46
C ALA A 341 -13.70 -7.02 -3.31
N ALA A 342 -14.02 -7.44 -2.09
CA ALA A 342 -13.17 -7.25 -0.92
C ALA A 342 -11.79 -7.92 -1.03
N LEU A 343 -11.72 -9.08 -1.70
CA LEU A 343 -10.49 -9.86 -1.83
C LEU A 343 -9.68 -9.54 -3.10
N ASN A 344 -10.32 -8.97 -4.12
CA ASN A 344 -9.72 -8.76 -5.44
C ASN A 344 -9.33 -7.31 -5.73
N LEU A 345 -10.00 -6.33 -5.11
CA LEU A 345 -9.67 -4.92 -5.33
C LEU A 345 -8.35 -4.55 -4.64
N ASP A 346 -7.54 -3.75 -5.33
CA ASP A 346 -6.21 -3.30 -4.91
C ASP A 346 -6.10 -1.76 -5.01
N PHE A 347 -4.94 -1.22 -4.65
CA PHE A 347 -4.66 0.20 -4.78
C PHE A 347 -4.85 0.68 -6.22
N PHE A 348 -5.34 1.93 -6.33
CA PHE A 348 -5.72 2.58 -7.59
C PHE A 348 -6.99 2.05 -8.27
N ASP A 349 -7.59 0.95 -7.79
CA ASP A 349 -8.88 0.51 -8.35
C ASP A 349 -9.97 1.56 -8.07
N PRO A 350 -10.72 1.97 -9.11
CA PRO A 350 -11.80 2.93 -8.94
C PRO A 350 -13.03 2.27 -8.31
N ILE A 351 -13.64 2.98 -7.37
CA ILE A 351 -14.91 2.58 -6.77
C ILE A 351 -15.88 3.77 -6.73
N THR A 352 -17.16 3.48 -6.86
CA THR A 352 -18.23 4.47 -6.65
C THR A 352 -19.00 4.09 -5.40
N VAL A 353 -19.16 5.04 -4.47
CA VAL A 353 -19.92 4.84 -3.23
C VAL A 353 -21.18 5.67 -3.29
N ILE A 354 -22.33 5.03 -3.04
CA ILE A 354 -23.65 5.66 -3.04
C ILE A 354 -24.30 5.42 -1.67
N THR A 355 -24.67 6.49 -0.98
CA THR A 355 -25.38 6.43 0.31
C THR A 355 -26.62 7.29 0.28
N THR A 356 -27.77 6.67 0.53
CA THR A 356 -29.06 7.35 0.63
C THR A 356 -29.10 8.19 1.91
N GLN A 357 -29.41 9.49 1.75
CA GLN A 357 -29.49 10.43 2.86
C GLN A 357 -30.93 10.67 3.31
N PRO A 358 -31.15 11.11 4.57
CA PRO A 358 -32.44 11.61 5.01
C PRO A 358 -32.97 12.69 4.05
N GLY A 359 -34.27 12.67 3.78
CA GLY A 359 -34.90 13.62 2.84
C GLY A 359 -34.78 13.23 1.36
N GLY A 360 -34.21 12.07 1.04
CA GLY A 360 -34.21 11.48 -0.31
C GLY A 360 -33.09 11.95 -1.21
N SER A 361 -32.13 12.74 -0.71
CA SER A 361 -30.88 13.03 -1.42
C SER A 361 -29.92 11.82 -1.37
N LYS A 362 -28.86 11.87 -2.18
CA LYS A 362 -27.80 10.87 -2.20
C LYS A 362 -26.44 11.53 -2.05
N LEU A 363 -25.55 10.89 -1.31
CA LEU A 363 -24.12 11.11 -1.44
C LEU A 363 -23.59 10.09 -2.44
N GLU A 364 -22.95 10.59 -3.49
CA GLU A 364 -22.39 9.77 -4.55
C GLU A 364 -21.03 10.33 -4.94
N LYS A 365 -20.02 9.46 -4.95
CA LYS A 365 -18.65 9.85 -5.27
C LYS A 365 -17.87 8.68 -5.83
N THR A 366 -17.12 8.93 -6.89
CA THR A 366 -16.14 8.00 -7.45
C THR A 366 -14.75 8.39 -6.96
N LEU A 367 -14.03 7.40 -6.44
CA LEU A 367 -12.76 7.54 -5.73
C LEU A 367 -11.85 6.35 -6.08
N GLN A 368 -10.60 6.38 -5.63
CA GLN A 368 -9.70 5.23 -5.74
C GLN A 368 -9.36 4.66 -4.38
N ILE A 369 -9.05 3.37 -4.34
CA ILE A 369 -8.55 2.71 -3.15
C ILE A 369 -7.08 3.08 -2.95
N PHE A 370 -6.74 3.54 -1.75
CA PHE A 370 -5.37 3.84 -1.33
C PHE A 370 -4.98 3.14 -0.03
N GLY A 371 -5.90 2.38 0.59
CA GLY A 371 -5.60 1.57 1.74
C GLY A 371 -6.51 0.36 1.81
N VAL A 372 -5.96 -0.77 2.25
CA VAL A 372 -6.68 -2.00 2.50
C VAL A 372 -6.31 -2.49 3.90
N ALA A 373 -7.32 -2.63 4.75
CA ALA A 373 -7.16 -3.20 6.08
C ALA A 373 -8.10 -4.38 6.26
N ASN A 374 -7.57 -5.48 6.77
CA ASN A 374 -8.34 -6.68 7.10
C ASN A 374 -8.41 -6.81 8.62
N ILE A 375 -9.59 -7.09 9.16
CA ILE A 375 -9.80 -7.41 10.59
C ILE A 375 -10.56 -8.73 10.67
N ILE A 376 -9.88 -9.76 11.15
CA ILE A 376 -10.37 -11.14 11.09
C ILE A 376 -10.34 -11.77 12.46
N THR A 377 -11.45 -12.39 12.83
CA THR A 377 -11.60 -13.28 13.99
C THR A 377 -12.27 -14.57 13.50
N PRO A 378 -12.34 -15.65 14.31
CA PRO A 378 -13.06 -16.87 13.92
C PRO A 378 -14.51 -16.63 13.48
N ASN A 379 -15.13 -15.54 13.95
CA ASN A 379 -16.54 -15.23 13.73
C ASN A 379 -16.77 -13.94 12.93
N SER A 380 -15.74 -13.31 12.38
CA SER A 380 -15.87 -12.08 11.61
C SER A 380 -14.74 -11.90 10.61
N PHE A 381 -15.05 -11.38 9.43
CA PHE A 381 -14.05 -10.91 8.49
C PHE A 381 -14.52 -9.58 7.90
N ARG A 382 -13.89 -8.49 8.35
CA ARG A 382 -14.12 -7.13 7.85
C ARG A 382 -12.96 -6.68 6.97
N VAL A 383 -13.28 -6.05 5.85
CA VAL A 383 -12.32 -5.38 4.97
C VAL A 383 -12.68 -3.90 4.94
N VAL A 384 -11.70 -3.04 5.20
CA VAL A 384 -11.86 -1.59 5.11
C VAL A 384 -11.01 -1.11 3.95
N PHE A 385 -11.66 -0.48 2.98
CA PHE A 385 -10.98 0.29 1.95
C PHE A 385 -10.88 1.74 2.38
N THR A 386 -9.66 2.27 2.47
CA THR A 386 -9.44 3.72 2.56
C THR A 386 -9.43 4.29 1.16
N THR A 387 -10.23 5.32 0.94
CA THR A 387 -10.45 5.91 -0.38
C THR A 387 -10.04 7.36 -0.41
N LEU A 388 -9.47 7.79 -1.54
CA LEU A 388 -9.14 9.19 -1.79
C LEU A 388 -9.46 9.55 -3.24
N GLU A 389 -9.54 10.84 -3.50
CA GLU A 389 -9.49 11.36 -4.87
C GLU A 389 -8.11 11.03 -5.49
N PRO A 390 -8.00 11.02 -6.83
CA PRO A 390 -6.76 10.69 -7.52
C PRO A 390 -5.55 11.49 -7.02
N VAL A 391 -4.36 10.89 -7.03
CA VAL A 391 -3.12 11.53 -6.57
C VAL A 391 -2.83 12.82 -7.35
N ILE A 392 -3.18 12.82 -8.63
CA ILE A 392 -3.11 13.94 -9.56
C ILE A 392 -4.39 13.94 -10.41
N ASP A 393 -4.94 15.13 -10.63
CA ASP A 393 -6.03 15.30 -11.60
C ASP A 393 -5.46 15.37 -13.01
N GLY A 394 -6.09 14.66 -13.93
CA GLY A 394 -5.71 14.70 -15.33
C GLY A 394 -6.91 14.62 -16.26
N PHE A 395 -6.77 15.28 -17.41
CA PHE A 395 -7.72 15.21 -18.49
C PHE A 395 -7.65 13.87 -19.22
N ILE A 396 -8.67 13.04 -19.05
CA ILE A 396 -8.81 11.73 -19.69
C ILE A 396 -9.78 11.85 -20.87
N ILE A 397 -9.23 11.76 -22.09
CA ILE A 397 -10.04 11.83 -23.33
C ILE A 397 -11.12 10.74 -23.31
N GLY A 398 -12.37 11.14 -23.46
CA GLY A 398 -13.52 10.23 -23.54
C GLY A 398 -14.11 9.79 -22.19
N ASN A 399 -13.59 10.28 -21.06
CA ASN A 399 -14.21 10.09 -19.75
C ASN A 399 -15.21 11.23 -19.44
N VAL A 400 -16.40 10.89 -18.93
CA VAL A 400 -17.46 11.88 -18.68
C VAL A 400 -17.20 12.77 -17.46
N ASP A 401 -16.46 12.26 -16.48
CA ASP A 401 -16.13 12.98 -15.24
C ASP A 401 -14.73 13.61 -15.34
N TYR A 402 -13.79 12.91 -15.98
CA TYR A 402 -12.38 13.30 -16.07
C TYR A 402 -11.95 13.80 -17.47
N GLY A 403 -12.87 13.95 -18.43
CA GLY A 403 -12.61 14.45 -19.80
C GLY A 403 -13.31 15.76 -20.18
N VAL A 404 -13.74 16.58 -19.21
CA VAL A 404 -14.42 17.86 -19.44
C VAL A 404 -13.41 19.02 -19.56
N LEU A 405 -13.37 19.64 -20.75
CA LEU A 405 -12.55 20.82 -21.00
C LEU A 405 -13.00 21.98 -20.09
N ASP A 406 -12.04 22.78 -19.62
CA ASP A 406 -12.25 23.91 -18.67
C ASP A 406 -12.71 23.53 -17.26
N GLN A 407 -12.90 22.23 -16.96
CA GLN A 407 -13.13 21.72 -15.60
C GLN A 407 -11.97 20.85 -15.13
N ASN A 408 -11.42 20.01 -16.01
CA ASN A 408 -10.34 19.10 -15.68
C ASN A 408 -8.98 19.67 -16.09
N VAL A 409 -7.98 19.44 -15.23
CA VAL A 409 -6.62 19.95 -15.42
C VAL A 409 -5.92 19.15 -16.52
N LEU A 410 -5.24 19.82 -17.44
CA LEU A 410 -4.29 19.16 -18.34
C LEU A 410 -3.11 18.67 -17.48
N SER A 411 -2.99 17.34 -17.33
CA SER A 411 -1.95 16.75 -16.49
C SER A 411 -0.54 17.05 -17.01
N TYR A 412 0.41 17.09 -16.07
CA TYR A 412 1.85 17.28 -16.25
C TYR A 412 2.54 16.17 -17.09
#